data_AF-W0F1F0-F1
#
_entry.id   AF-W0F1F0-F1
#
_cell.length_a   1.000
_cell.length_b   1.000
_cell.length_c   1.000
_cell.angle_alpha   90.00
_cell.angle_beta   90.00
_cell.angle_gamma   90.00
#
_symmetry.space_group_name_H-M   'P 1'
#
loop_
_entity.id
_entity.type
_entity.pdbx_description
1 polymer ?
#
loop_
_entity_poly.entity_id
_entity_poly.type
_entity_poly.pdbx_seq_one_letter_code
_entity_poly.pdbx_strand_id
1 'polypeptide(L)'
;MKRLVELKEGDILAIPLFTSDAPSNTSFKKNDLENKGKEFAFCRVVSDEQGAGYIIEIFDLIGSINEPLPNIIAAHRLFEPVAISGLGVYKKRWRKIHHQESYDKSKDSGFDDVKLVLGTEDDLRLWQNGKETPITMIKAQQFEFWSIWQPAKLEKRIIKALFWIGSKI
;
A
#
# COMPACT_ATOMS: atom_id res chain seq x y z
N MET A 1 -25.80 0.43 -9.86
CA MET A 1 -24.57 0.86 -9.15
C MET A 1 -23.66 -0.35 -9.04
N LYS A 2 -22.46 -0.36 -9.66
CA LYS A 2 -21.52 -1.48 -9.48
C LYS A 2 -21.02 -1.44 -8.04
N ARG A 3 -21.19 -2.53 -7.30
CA ARG A 3 -20.71 -2.69 -5.93
C ARG A 3 -19.20 -2.36 -5.92
N LEU A 4 -18.80 -1.37 -5.12
CA LEU A 4 -17.38 -1.11 -4.86
C LEU A 4 -16.77 -2.42 -4.36
N VAL A 5 -15.59 -2.78 -4.86
CA VAL A 5 -14.87 -3.93 -4.32
C VAL A 5 -14.42 -3.52 -2.93
N GLU A 6 -15.12 -4.03 -1.92
CA GLU A 6 -14.78 -3.85 -0.52
C GLU A 6 -13.50 -4.63 -0.24
N LEU A 7 -12.47 -3.93 0.22
CA LEU A 7 -11.22 -4.53 0.66
C LEU A 7 -11.34 -4.88 2.14
N LYS A 8 -10.87 -6.07 2.50
CA LYS A 8 -10.87 -6.54 3.88
C LYS A 8 -9.45 -6.51 4.44
N GLU A 9 -9.34 -6.30 5.75
CA GLU A 9 -8.10 -6.55 6.48
C GLU A 9 -7.56 -7.96 6.14
N GLY A 10 -6.26 -8.07 5.87
CA GLY A 10 -5.61 -9.32 5.45
C GLY A 10 -5.69 -9.61 3.95
N ASP A 11 -6.41 -8.81 3.15
CA ASP A 11 -6.40 -8.96 1.69
C ASP A 11 -5.02 -8.66 1.11
N ILE A 12 -4.55 -9.54 0.22
CA ILE A 12 -3.26 -9.38 -0.48
C ILE A 12 -3.51 -8.93 -1.92
N LEU A 13 -2.88 -7.83 -2.30
CA LEU A 13 -2.97 -7.26 -3.64
C LEU A 13 -1.63 -7.37 -4.37
N ALA A 14 -1.69 -7.78 -5.64
CA ALA A 14 -0.59 -7.63 -6.59
C ALA A 14 -0.64 -6.24 -7.24
N ILE A 15 0.48 -5.52 -7.13
CA ILE A 15 0.71 -4.18 -7.69
C ILE A 15 1.66 -4.32 -8.89
N PRO A 16 1.19 -4.10 -10.13
CA PRO A 16 2.03 -4.19 -11.32
C PRO A 16 3.13 -3.13 -11.33
N LEU A 17 4.36 -3.54 -11.62
CA LEU A 17 5.53 -2.64 -11.70
C LEU A 17 5.74 -2.04 -13.10
N PHE A 18 4.83 -2.30 -14.04
CA PHE A 18 4.94 -1.93 -15.44
C PHE A 18 3.78 -1.04 -15.94
N THR A 19 2.90 -0.59 -15.05
CA THR A 19 1.77 0.29 -15.42
C THR A 19 1.94 1.73 -14.99
N SER A 20 3.02 2.06 -14.27
CA SER A 20 3.22 3.33 -13.57
C SER A 20 3.07 4.59 -14.44
N ASP A 21 3.31 4.49 -15.75
CA ASP A 21 3.18 5.62 -16.67
C ASP A 21 1.77 5.81 -17.24
N ALA A 22 0.89 4.82 -17.08
CA ALA A 22 -0.52 5.00 -17.39
C ALA A 22 -1.22 5.76 -16.26
N PRO A 23 -2.19 6.65 -16.57
CA PRO A 23 -3.00 7.35 -15.57
C PRO A 23 -3.62 6.41 -14.52
N SER A 24 -3.74 6.88 -13.28
CA SER A 24 -4.30 6.09 -12.16
C SER A 24 -5.73 5.59 -12.40
N ASN A 25 -6.50 6.28 -13.24
CA ASN A 25 -7.88 5.92 -13.58
C ASN A 25 -7.99 4.92 -14.75
N THR A 26 -6.87 4.52 -15.36
CA THR A 26 -6.80 3.51 -16.41
C THR A 26 -7.11 2.14 -15.85
N SER A 27 -7.97 1.39 -16.56
CA SER A 27 -8.30 0.02 -16.23
C SER A 27 -7.56 -0.98 -17.11
N PHE A 28 -7.14 -2.08 -16.52
CA PHE A 28 -6.41 -3.16 -17.20
C PHE A 28 -7.25 -4.43 -17.23
N LYS A 29 -7.30 -5.10 -18.38
CA LYS A 29 -7.90 -6.42 -18.52
C LYS A 29 -7.01 -7.46 -17.83
N LYS A 30 -7.55 -8.66 -17.61
CA LYS A 30 -6.82 -9.79 -17.03
C LYS A 30 -5.58 -10.15 -17.87
N ASN A 31 -5.76 -10.28 -19.18
CA ASN A 31 -4.68 -10.58 -20.13
C ASN A 31 -3.60 -9.48 -20.18
N ASP A 32 -3.95 -8.23 -19.84
CA ASP A 32 -2.98 -7.13 -19.77
C ASP A 32 -2.03 -7.28 -18.57
N LEU A 33 -2.31 -8.17 -17.62
CA LEU A 33 -1.50 -8.40 -16.42
C LEU A 33 -0.83 -9.78 -16.40
N GLU A 34 -1.43 -10.79 -17.04
CA GLU A 34 -0.99 -12.20 -16.95
C GLU A 34 0.03 -12.63 -18.02
N ASN A 35 0.56 -11.69 -18.82
CA ASN A 35 1.61 -12.03 -19.77
C ASN A 35 2.90 -12.46 -19.03
N LYS A 36 3.58 -13.49 -19.56
CA LYS A 36 4.88 -13.96 -19.03
C LYS A 36 5.89 -12.81 -18.96
N GLY A 37 6.69 -12.79 -17.88
CA GLY A 37 7.75 -11.79 -17.65
C GLY A 37 7.29 -10.50 -16.96
N LYS A 38 6.03 -10.42 -16.52
CA LYS A 38 5.52 -9.27 -15.78
C LYS A 38 5.76 -9.42 -14.27
N GLU A 39 6.34 -8.38 -13.70
CA GLU A 39 6.69 -8.31 -12.28
C GLU A 39 5.67 -7.49 -11.49
N PHE A 40 5.41 -7.96 -10.29
CA PHE A 40 4.51 -7.35 -9.32
C PHE A 40 5.24 -7.20 -7.99
N ALA A 41 4.96 -6.10 -7.30
CA ALA A 41 5.11 -6.03 -5.85
C ALA A 41 3.80 -6.45 -5.18
N PHE A 42 3.84 -6.68 -3.87
CA PHE A 42 2.68 -7.14 -3.12
C PHE A 42 2.41 -6.22 -1.94
N CYS A 43 1.14 -6.03 -1.62
CA CYS A 43 0.73 -5.34 -0.40
C CYS A 43 -0.35 -6.12 0.35
N ARG A 44 -0.42 -5.89 1.67
CA ARG A 44 -1.50 -6.37 2.53
C ARG A 44 -2.34 -5.19 3.01
N VAL A 45 -3.66 -5.36 2.99
CA VAL A 45 -4.58 -4.41 3.62
C VAL A 45 -4.51 -4.58 5.13
N VAL A 46 -4.07 -3.53 5.82
CA VAL A 46 -3.83 -3.57 7.26
C VAL A 46 -5.06 -3.15 8.04
N SER A 47 -5.69 -2.05 7.63
CA SER A 47 -6.87 -1.47 8.30
C SER A 47 -7.73 -0.71 7.28
N ASP A 48 -9.04 -0.75 7.47
CA ASP A 48 -9.99 0.13 6.78
C ASP A 48 -10.33 1.30 7.71
N GLU A 49 -9.79 2.47 7.40
CA GLU A 49 -10.06 3.73 8.12
C GLU A 49 -11.29 4.45 7.53
N GLN A 50 -12.14 3.69 6.83
CA GLN A 50 -13.41 4.11 6.24
C GLN A 50 -13.20 5.26 5.25
N GLY A 51 -13.87 6.40 5.47
CA GLY A 51 -13.74 7.58 4.62
C GLY A 51 -12.31 8.13 4.50
N ALA A 52 -11.40 7.74 5.40
CA ALA A 52 -9.98 8.12 5.38
C ALA A 52 -9.08 7.18 4.58
N GLY A 53 -9.65 6.16 3.93
CA GLY A 53 -8.94 5.22 3.06
C GLY A 53 -8.47 3.96 3.76
N TYR A 54 -7.72 3.13 3.02
CA TYR A 54 -7.15 1.88 3.53
C TYR A 54 -5.69 2.11 3.88
N ILE A 55 -5.28 1.67 5.07
CA ILE A 55 -3.86 1.55 5.40
C ILE A 55 -3.37 0.22 4.82
N ILE A 56 -2.31 0.29 4.03
CA ILE A 56 -1.65 -0.89 3.46
C ILE A 56 -0.19 -0.90 3.85
N GLU A 57 0.39 -2.09 3.94
CA GLU A 57 1.83 -2.28 3.95
C GLU A 57 2.28 -2.93 2.65
N ILE A 58 3.41 -2.47 2.12
CA ILE A 58 3.98 -2.99 0.87
C ILE A 58 5.23 -3.79 1.22
N PHE A 59 5.36 -4.97 0.62
CA PHE A 59 6.48 -5.87 0.82
C PHE A 59 7.62 -5.62 -0.17
N ASP A 60 8.85 -5.96 0.22
CA ASP A 60 10.06 -5.88 -0.61
C ASP A 60 10.23 -7.05 -1.58
N LEU A 61 9.21 -7.92 -1.69
CA LEU A 61 9.16 -9.05 -2.61
C LEU A 61 8.68 -8.63 -4.00
N ILE A 62 9.44 -9.05 -5.01
CA ILE A 62 9.06 -8.98 -6.43
C ILE A 62 8.77 -10.38 -6.93
N GLY A 63 7.64 -10.56 -7.61
CA GLY A 63 7.25 -11.87 -8.10
C GLY A 63 6.23 -11.82 -9.23
N SER A 64 5.74 -12.99 -9.60
CA SER A 64 4.66 -13.13 -10.58
C SER A 64 3.30 -12.88 -9.91
N ILE A 65 2.25 -12.65 -10.70
CA ILE A 65 0.89 -12.52 -10.15
C ILE A 65 0.40 -13.77 -9.38
N ASN A 66 1.04 -14.92 -9.60
CA ASN A 66 0.72 -16.19 -8.94
C ASN A 66 1.63 -16.48 -7.74
N GLU A 67 2.33 -15.47 -7.20
CA GLU A 67 3.22 -15.64 -6.06
C GLU A 67 2.48 -16.31 -4.87
N PRO A 68 3.03 -17.38 -4.26
CA PRO A 68 2.41 -18.04 -3.13
C PRO A 68 2.30 -17.12 -1.90
N LEU A 69 1.15 -17.17 -1.22
CA LEU A 69 0.90 -16.38 0.00
C LEU A 69 2.03 -16.51 1.05
N PRO A 70 2.57 -17.72 1.37
CA PRO A 70 3.63 -17.85 2.37
C PRO A 70 4.88 -17.04 2.06
N ASN A 71 5.23 -16.89 0.78
CA ASN A 71 6.39 -16.09 0.37
C ASN A 71 6.14 -14.61 0.62
N ILE A 72 4.92 -14.14 0.31
CA ILE A 72 4.52 -12.74 0.46
C ILE A 72 4.53 -12.32 1.94
N ILE A 73 3.90 -13.10 2.82
CA ILE A 73 3.77 -12.73 4.24
C ILE A 73 5.07 -12.91 5.04
N ALA A 74 6.04 -13.66 4.50
CA ALA A 74 7.38 -13.80 5.08
C ALA A 74 8.33 -12.66 4.66
N ALA A 75 7.96 -11.88 3.65
CA ALA A 75 8.77 -10.78 3.14
C ALA A 75 8.79 -9.59 4.11
N HIS A 76 9.80 -8.72 3.97
CA HIS A 76 9.91 -7.54 4.81
C HIS A 76 9.09 -6.40 4.24
N ARG A 77 8.72 -5.45 5.11
CA ARG A 77 8.07 -4.23 4.67
C ARG A 77 9.08 -3.35 3.92
N LEU A 78 8.70 -2.86 2.74
CA LEU A 78 9.53 -2.03 1.88
C LEU A 78 9.73 -0.60 2.44
N PHE A 79 8.70 -0.02 3.05
CA PHE A 79 8.71 1.26 3.76
C PHE A 79 7.47 1.37 4.67
N GLU A 80 7.40 2.38 5.54
CA GLU A 80 6.27 2.59 6.47
C GLU A 80 4.89 2.47 5.80
N PRO A 81 3.86 1.91 6.48
CA PRO A 81 2.53 1.76 5.90
C PRO A 81 1.98 3.08 5.36
N VAL A 82 1.24 3.00 4.26
CA VAL A 82 0.69 4.17 3.57
C VAL A 82 -0.82 4.05 3.41
N ALA A 83 -1.48 5.20 3.29
CA ALA A 83 -2.89 5.25 2.97
C ALA A 83 -3.13 5.21 1.45
N ILE A 84 -4.11 4.42 1.02
CA ILE A 84 -4.60 4.37 -0.35
C ILE A 84 -6.11 4.58 -0.40
N SER A 85 -6.61 4.89 -1.59
CA SER A 85 -8.03 4.65 -1.91
C SER A 85 -8.19 3.24 -2.50
N GLY A 86 -9.43 2.74 -2.57
CA GLY A 86 -9.76 1.53 -3.32
C GLY A 86 -9.65 1.67 -4.85
N LEU A 87 -9.16 2.80 -5.38
CA LEU A 87 -9.18 3.12 -6.81
C LEU A 87 -8.39 2.10 -7.65
N GLY A 88 -7.21 1.67 -7.19
CA GLY A 88 -6.37 0.71 -7.92
C GLY A 88 -7.09 -0.62 -8.14
N VAL A 89 -7.83 -1.08 -7.15
CA VAL A 89 -8.62 -2.32 -7.20
C VAL A 89 -9.90 -2.12 -8.01
N TYR A 90 -10.63 -1.04 -7.77
CA TYR A 90 -11.85 -0.68 -8.52
C TYR A 90 -11.59 -0.58 -10.04
N LYS A 91 -10.46 0.02 -10.41
CA LYS A 91 -10.01 0.14 -11.80
C LYS A 91 -9.37 -1.13 -12.34
N LYS A 92 -9.41 -2.25 -11.60
CA LYS A 92 -8.81 -3.50 -12.06
C LYS A 92 -7.32 -3.32 -12.44
N ARG A 93 -6.62 -2.39 -11.82
CA ARG A 93 -5.19 -2.17 -12.02
C ARG A 93 -4.39 -3.02 -11.04
N TRP A 94 -4.84 -3.06 -9.79
CA TRP A 94 -4.33 -3.97 -8.76
C TRP A 94 -5.25 -5.19 -8.65
N ARG A 95 -4.68 -6.34 -8.34
CA ARG A 95 -5.40 -7.62 -8.30
C ARG A 95 -5.34 -8.17 -6.89
N LYS A 96 -6.50 -8.38 -6.27
CA LYS A 96 -6.57 -9.25 -5.10
C LYS A 96 -6.20 -10.67 -5.54
N ILE A 97 -5.16 -11.22 -4.93
CA ILE A 97 -4.64 -12.56 -5.26
C ILE A 97 -4.80 -13.55 -4.12
N HIS A 98 -4.77 -13.08 -2.87
CA HIS A 98 -4.93 -13.91 -1.67
C HIS A 98 -5.71 -13.16 -0.59
N HIS A 99 -6.02 -13.89 0.48
CA HIS A 99 -6.46 -13.39 1.76
C HIS A 99 -5.73 -14.18 2.84
N GLN A 100 -5.19 -13.51 3.86
CA GLN A 100 -4.57 -14.19 5.00
C GLN A 100 -5.66 -14.57 6.01
N GLU A 101 -5.91 -15.88 6.13
CA GLU A 101 -6.83 -16.41 7.13
C GLU A 101 -6.34 -16.11 8.55
N SER A 102 -7.27 -15.73 9.45
CA SER A 102 -6.97 -15.36 10.84
C SER A 102 -5.98 -14.20 11.01
N TYR A 103 -5.90 -13.30 10.02
CA TYR A 103 -5.07 -12.11 10.09
C TYR A 103 -5.39 -11.25 11.32
N ASP A 104 -4.35 -10.87 12.06
CA ASP A 104 -4.40 -10.01 13.24
C ASP A 104 -3.45 -8.82 12.99
N LYS A 105 -4.02 -7.65 12.70
CA LYS A 105 -3.22 -6.47 12.31
C LYS A 105 -2.21 -6.02 13.36
N SER A 106 -2.48 -6.23 14.64
CA SER A 106 -1.55 -5.91 15.71
C SER A 106 -0.35 -6.86 15.70
N LYS A 107 -0.58 -8.17 15.54
CA LYS A 107 0.49 -9.18 15.55
C LYS A 107 1.24 -9.29 14.23
N ASP A 108 0.51 -9.32 13.13
CA ASP A 108 1.04 -9.63 11.80
C ASP A 108 1.66 -8.40 11.12
N SER A 109 1.21 -7.20 11.49
CA SER A 109 1.62 -5.93 10.86
C SER A 109 2.11 -4.88 11.85
N GLY A 110 2.11 -5.14 13.16
CA GLY A 110 2.49 -4.15 14.16
C GLY A 110 1.64 -2.88 14.08
N PHE A 111 0.34 -3.02 13.78
CA PHE A 111 -0.55 -1.88 13.52
C PHE A 111 -0.58 -0.86 14.66
N ASP A 112 -0.46 -1.32 15.90
CA ASP A 112 -0.46 -0.46 17.09
C ASP A 112 0.71 0.55 17.12
N ASP A 113 1.79 0.25 16.39
CA ASP A 113 2.98 1.11 16.29
C ASP A 113 2.97 2.02 15.05
N VAL A 114 2.03 1.81 14.12
CA VAL A 114 1.91 2.61 12.89
C VAL A 114 1.54 4.03 13.24
N LYS A 115 2.37 4.97 12.75
CA LYS A 115 2.23 6.40 12.99
C LYS A 115 2.17 7.14 11.67
N LEU A 116 1.13 7.96 11.51
CA LEU A 116 0.91 8.77 10.32
C LEU A 116 0.73 10.24 10.69
N VAL A 117 1.30 11.14 9.90
CA VAL A 117 1.11 12.58 10.08
C VAL A 117 -0.17 13.04 9.40
N LEU A 118 -1.04 13.70 10.14
CA LEU A 118 -2.23 14.38 9.67
C LEU A 118 -2.03 15.90 9.65
N GLY A 119 -2.83 16.59 8.84
CA GLY A 119 -2.92 18.04 8.84
C GLY A 119 -1.95 18.75 7.91
N THR A 120 -1.93 20.08 8.03
CA THR A 120 -1.05 21.00 7.31
C THR A 120 -0.17 21.75 8.30
N GLU A 121 0.76 22.60 7.83
CA GLU A 121 1.80 23.21 8.67
C GLU A 121 1.30 23.83 10.00
N ASP A 122 0.09 24.40 9.98
CA ASP A 122 -0.53 25.07 11.13
C ASP A 122 -1.29 24.15 12.11
N ASP A 123 -1.54 22.88 11.75
CA ASP A 123 -2.33 21.92 12.54
C ASP A 123 -1.81 20.47 12.37
N LEU A 124 -0.50 20.29 12.50
CA LEU A 124 0.12 18.97 12.39
C LEU A 124 -0.22 18.08 13.58
N ARG A 125 -0.70 16.87 13.30
CA ARG A 125 -1.06 15.86 14.30
C ARG A 125 -0.43 14.52 13.94
N LEU A 126 0.02 13.78 14.94
CA LEU A 126 0.42 12.39 14.79
C LEU A 126 -0.75 11.50 15.13
N TRP A 127 -1.21 10.74 14.15
CA TRP A 127 -2.17 9.66 14.34
C TRP A 127 -1.46 8.36 14.70
N GLN A 128 -1.97 7.66 15.71
CA GLN A 128 -1.56 6.31 16.07
C GLN A 128 -2.76 5.56 16.66
N ASN A 129 -3.20 4.50 15.99
CA ASN A 129 -4.28 3.60 16.45
C ASN A 129 -5.53 4.36 16.95
N GLY A 130 -6.04 5.28 16.13
CA GLY A 130 -7.23 6.07 16.43
C GLY A 130 -7.03 7.25 17.39
N LYS A 131 -5.81 7.50 17.87
CA LYS A 131 -5.48 8.66 18.70
C LYS A 131 -4.67 9.68 17.92
N GLU A 132 -4.96 10.96 18.14
CA GLU A 132 -4.26 12.08 17.51
C GLU A 132 -3.58 12.94 18.57
N THR A 133 -2.30 13.28 18.36
CA THR A 133 -1.53 14.17 19.24
C THR A 133 -0.90 15.29 18.43
N PRO A 134 -1.03 16.58 18.82
CA PRO A 134 -0.36 17.68 18.15
C PRO A 134 1.17 17.48 18.11
N ILE A 135 1.79 17.80 16.98
CA ILE A 135 3.25 17.70 16.79
C ILE A 135 3.82 18.91 16.06
N THR A 136 5.13 19.10 16.17
CA THR A 136 5.85 20.13 15.41
C THR A 136 6.23 19.64 14.01
N MET A 137 6.53 20.57 13.10
CA MET A 137 7.05 20.25 11.77
C MET A 137 8.32 19.38 11.81
N ILE A 138 9.23 19.66 12.75
CA ILE A 138 10.46 18.87 12.94
C ILE A 138 10.13 17.41 13.29
N LYS A 139 9.09 17.20 14.11
CA LYS A 139 8.65 15.85 14.48
C LYS A 139 7.94 15.16 13.33
N ALA A 140 7.13 15.90 12.55
CA ALA A 140 6.41 15.39 11.40
C ALA A 140 7.33 14.79 10.33
N GLN A 141 8.49 15.41 10.08
CA GLN A 141 9.47 14.91 9.09
C GLN A 141 10.03 13.51 9.37
N GLN A 142 9.79 12.96 10.58
CA GLN A 142 10.26 11.62 10.97
C GLN A 142 9.27 10.51 10.60
N PHE A 143 8.06 10.84 10.15
CA PHE A 143 6.98 9.88 9.92
C PHE A 143 6.38 10.03 8.53
N GLU A 144 5.70 8.98 8.07
CA GLU A 144 4.94 9.02 6.82
C GLU A 144 3.72 9.94 7.00
N PHE A 145 3.48 10.81 6.02
CA PHE A 145 2.24 11.60 6.00
C PHE A 145 1.07 10.74 5.55
N TRP A 146 -0.09 10.93 6.18
CA TRP A 146 -1.35 10.36 5.73
C TRP A 146 -1.81 11.05 4.45
N SER A 147 -1.18 10.69 3.35
CA SER A 147 -1.57 11.10 2.00
C SER A 147 -2.24 9.92 1.30
N ILE A 148 -3.42 10.16 0.71
CA ILE A 148 -4.09 9.13 -0.09
C ILE A 148 -3.31 8.94 -1.40
N TRP A 149 -2.51 7.88 -1.44
CA TRP A 149 -1.70 7.56 -2.60
C TRP A 149 -2.56 7.15 -3.78
N GLN A 150 -2.31 7.82 -4.92
CA GLN A 150 -2.90 7.47 -6.19
C GLN A 150 -2.14 6.28 -6.81
N PRO A 151 -2.84 5.32 -7.46
CA PRO A 151 -2.22 4.09 -7.95
C PRO A 151 -0.91 4.27 -8.72
N ALA A 152 -0.91 5.09 -9.78
CA ALA A 152 0.27 5.31 -10.61
C ALA A 152 1.43 5.97 -9.82
N LYS A 153 1.13 6.86 -8.88
CA LYS A 153 2.15 7.51 -8.04
C LYS A 153 2.76 6.52 -7.04
N LEU A 154 1.95 5.66 -6.44
CA LEU A 154 2.44 4.65 -5.50
C LEU A 154 3.32 3.63 -6.22
N GLU A 155 2.91 3.17 -7.40
CA GLU A 155 3.73 2.29 -8.24
C GLU A 155 5.10 2.90 -8.54
N LYS A 156 5.17 4.19 -8.90
CA LYS A 156 6.46 4.88 -9.10
C LYS A 156 7.31 4.90 -7.84
N ARG A 157 6.70 5.15 -6.67
CA ARG A 157 7.41 5.11 -5.38
C ARG A 157 7.94 3.71 -5.08
N ILE A 158 7.14 2.67 -5.31
CA ILE A 158 7.52 1.27 -5.11
C ILE A 158 8.69 0.90 -6.02
N ILE A 159 8.59 1.19 -7.32
CA ILE A 159 9.67 0.96 -8.30
C ILE A 159 10.95 1.68 -7.85
N LYS A 160 10.82 2.95 -7.43
CA LYS A 160 11.97 3.70 -6.90
C LYS A 160 12.56 3.01 -5.66
N ALA A 161 11.75 2.62 -4.69
CA ALA A 161 12.25 1.98 -3.47
C ALA A 161 12.90 0.61 -3.72
N LEU A 162 12.36 -0.19 -4.64
CA LEU A 162 12.88 -1.53 -4.97
C LEU A 162 14.17 -1.49 -5.78
N PHE A 163 14.27 -0.57 -6.75
CA PHE A 163 15.36 -0.58 -7.73
C PHE A 163 16.36 0.57 -7.59
N TRP A 164 16.06 1.58 -6.78
CA TRP A 164 16.99 2.68 -6.52
C TRP A 164 17.90 2.34 -5.34
N ILE A 165 18.99 1.63 -5.63
CA ILE A 165 20.18 1.57 -4.78
C ILE A 165 21.14 2.66 -5.27
N GLY A 166 21.13 3.82 -4.64
CA GLY A 166 22.06 4.94 -4.91
C GLY A 166 21.64 6.20 -4.15
N SER A 167 22.29 6.65 -3.08
CA SER A 167 23.68 6.53 -2.70
C SER A 167 23.74 6.55 -1.17
N LYS A 168 24.15 5.46 -0.54
CA LYS A 168 24.96 5.58 0.68
C LYS A 168 26.40 5.68 0.19
N ILE A 169 26.84 6.92 -0.06
CA ILE A 169 28.25 7.29 0.05
C ILE A 169 28.40 7.81 1.48
#